data_AF-A0A6V8R3J3-F1
#
_entry.id   AF-A0A6V8R3J3-F1
#
_cell.length_a   1.000
_cell.length_b   1.000
_cell.length_c   1.000
_cell.angle_alpha   90.00
_cell.angle_beta   90.00
_cell.angle_gamma   90.00
#
_symmetry.space_group_name_H-M   'P 1'
#
loop_
_entity.id
_entity.type
_entity.pdbx_description
1 polymer ?
#
loop_
_entity_poly.entity_id
_entity_poly.type
_entity_poly.pdbx_seq_one_letter_code
_entity_poly.pdbx_strand_id
1 'polypeptide(L)'
;MTVGCMSSAPIPVNLHVCAESRLEALQTYRPSFGFARGPGQILFNPEIDIMYFGPREDFMATNSQFHTCMMLCDPQELASVRRLAINDALFWIGSTYNSMTAASFTLEVLREVATRMTGLEELIFVPWEEEEEEEEEDGDQEDAMQGRMARQIQTAMQSISQLYPSWEPPPWHIVPLSELPSMAG
;
A
#
# COMPACT_ATOMS: atom_id res chain seq x y z
N MET A 1 5.17 25.22 1.48
CA MET A 1 5.63 23.83 1.31
C MET A 1 4.51 22.94 1.79
N THR A 2 3.95 22.14 0.90
CA THR A 2 3.00 21.08 1.23
C THR A 2 3.79 19.99 1.97
N VAL A 3 3.33 19.58 3.15
CA VAL A 3 4.01 18.56 3.98
C VAL A 3 2.96 17.49 4.24
N GLY A 4 3.17 16.28 3.71
CA GLY A 4 2.20 15.18 3.80
C GLY A 4 2.29 14.21 2.63
N CYS A 5 1.50 13.15 2.70
CA CYS A 5 1.35 12.21 1.59
C CYS A 5 0.63 12.88 0.41
N MET A 6 0.98 12.49 -0.80
CA MET A 6 0.32 12.91 -2.04
C MET A 6 -0.19 11.69 -2.78
N SER A 7 -1.39 11.80 -3.35
CA SER A 7 -1.98 10.75 -4.19
C SER A 7 -2.02 11.20 -5.65
N SER A 8 -1.79 10.26 -6.56
CA SER A 8 -2.08 10.42 -7.99
C SER A 8 -3.49 9.95 -8.37
N ALA A 9 -4.24 9.38 -7.41
CA ALA A 9 -5.63 8.98 -7.64
C ALA A 9 -6.46 10.20 -8.09
N PRO A 10 -7.33 10.04 -9.11
CA PRO A 10 -8.25 11.09 -9.49
C PRO A 10 -9.15 11.44 -8.30
N ILE A 11 -9.52 12.70 -8.20
CA ILE A 11 -10.45 13.14 -7.15
C ILE A 11 -11.83 12.54 -7.47
N PRO A 12 -12.53 11.96 -6.48
CA PRO A 12 -13.83 11.34 -6.69
C PRO A 12 -14.82 12.24 -7.45
N VAL A 13 -15.48 11.68 -8.46
CA VAL A 13 -16.33 12.46 -9.39
C VAL A 13 -17.42 13.22 -8.64
N ASN A 14 -18.02 12.57 -7.63
CA ASN A 14 -19.08 13.11 -6.80
C ASN A 14 -18.69 14.40 -6.03
N LEU A 15 -17.40 14.72 -5.87
CA LEU A 15 -16.93 15.99 -5.29
C LEU A 15 -16.98 17.17 -6.28
N HIS A 16 -17.09 16.86 -7.58
CA HIS A 16 -17.02 17.84 -8.66
C HIS A 16 -18.37 18.12 -9.36
N VAL A 17 -19.37 17.25 -9.22
CA VAL A 17 -20.65 17.38 -9.96
C VAL A 17 -21.48 18.61 -9.55
N CYS A 18 -21.93 18.67 -8.29
CA CYS A 18 -22.78 19.74 -7.78
C CYS A 18 -22.62 19.91 -6.26
N ALA A 19 -23.20 20.97 -5.71
CA ALA A 19 -23.10 21.27 -4.27
C ALA A 19 -23.70 20.16 -3.39
N GLU A 20 -24.84 19.59 -3.78
CA GLU A 20 -25.52 18.51 -3.04
C GLU A 20 -24.67 17.24 -3.04
N SER A 21 -24.21 16.80 -4.22
CA SER A 21 -23.32 15.64 -4.36
C SER A 21 -22.03 15.80 -3.56
N ARG A 22 -21.44 17.00 -3.55
CA ARG A 22 -20.23 17.28 -2.77
C ARG A 22 -20.49 17.20 -1.27
N LEU A 23 -21.61 17.75 -0.79
CA LEU A 23 -21.97 17.66 0.62
C LEU A 23 -22.17 16.21 1.06
N GLU A 24 -22.78 15.39 0.21
CA GLU A 24 -22.94 13.96 0.46
C GLU A 24 -21.58 13.23 0.49
N ALA A 25 -20.73 13.45 -0.52
CA ALA A 25 -19.40 12.84 -0.58
C ALA A 25 -18.51 13.19 0.61
N LEU A 26 -18.60 14.42 1.14
CA LEU A 26 -17.83 14.86 2.31
C LEU A 26 -18.32 14.25 3.64
N GLN A 27 -19.42 13.51 3.66
CA GLN A 27 -19.82 12.74 4.84
C GLN A 27 -18.90 11.53 5.05
N THR A 28 -18.38 10.96 3.95
CA THR A 28 -17.54 9.76 3.95
C THR A 28 -16.08 10.06 3.66
N TYR A 29 -15.80 10.94 2.69
CA TYR A 29 -14.45 11.37 2.35
C TYR A 29 -13.92 12.43 3.30
N ARG A 30 -12.69 12.25 3.79
CA ARG A 30 -12.01 13.21 4.66
C ARG A 30 -10.58 13.47 4.18
N PRO A 31 -10.06 14.69 4.34
CA PRO A 31 -8.63 14.95 4.14
C PRO A 31 -7.81 14.18 5.18
N SER A 32 -6.91 13.31 4.72
CA SER A 32 -6.11 12.41 5.56
C SER A 32 -4.64 12.36 5.14
N PHE A 33 -3.82 11.76 6.01
CA PHE A 33 -2.40 11.46 5.82
C PHE A 33 -1.51 12.71 5.73
N GLY A 34 -1.78 13.65 6.62
CA GLY A 34 -0.94 14.83 6.84
C GLY A 34 0.30 14.48 7.69
N PHE A 35 1.40 15.21 7.49
CA PHE A 35 2.62 15.02 8.28
C PHE A 35 2.80 16.14 9.30
N ALA A 36 3.47 15.83 10.41
CA ALA A 36 3.86 16.80 11.44
C ALA A 36 2.67 17.65 11.96
N ARG A 37 1.49 17.02 12.09
CA ARG A 37 0.21 17.67 12.46
C ARG A 37 -0.30 18.71 11.46
N GLY A 38 0.28 18.74 10.26
CA GLY A 38 -0.28 19.45 9.12
C GLY A 38 -1.56 18.76 8.62
N PRO A 39 -2.42 19.49 7.91
CA PRO A 39 -3.65 18.92 7.36
C PRO A 39 -3.32 17.84 6.32
N GLY A 40 -4.12 16.76 6.32
CA GLY A 40 -4.13 15.78 5.24
C GLY A 40 -4.54 16.41 3.91
N GLN A 41 -3.98 15.90 2.82
CA GLN A 41 -4.24 16.41 1.46
C GLN A 41 -4.92 15.37 0.57
N ILE A 42 -4.99 14.12 1.02
CA ILE A 42 -5.64 13.03 0.29
C ILE A 42 -7.06 12.94 0.81
N LEU A 43 -8.05 13.13 -0.08
CA LEU A 43 -9.44 12.81 0.25
C LEU A 43 -9.57 11.29 0.25
N PHE A 44 -9.72 10.72 1.44
CA PHE A 44 -9.76 9.28 1.65
C PHE A 44 -11.08 8.86 2.30
N ASN A 45 -11.65 7.78 1.79
CA ASN A 45 -12.77 7.09 2.36
C ASN A 45 -12.35 5.64 2.69
N PRO A 46 -12.19 5.30 3.99
CA PRO A 46 -11.69 3.99 4.40
C PRO A 46 -12.58 2.82 3.96
N GLU A 47 -13.87 3.06 3.69
CA GLU A 47 -14.83 2.03 3.28
C GLU A 47 -14.67 1.59 1.82
N ILE A 48 -14.11 2.44 0.95
CA ILE A 48 -14.01 2.16 -0.50
C ILE A 48 -12.60 2.28 -1.07
N ASP A 49 -11.76 3.14 -0.49
CA ASP A 49 -10.42 3.36 -1.02
C ASP A 49 -9.44 2.29 -0.57
N ILE A 50 -8.40 2.11 -1.38
CA ILE A 50 -7.23 1.27 -1.11
C ILE A 50 -6.03 2.20 -0.97
N MET A 51 -5.31 2.10 0.16
CA MET A 51 -4.04 2.79 0.29
C MET A 51 -2.98 2.01 -0.48
N TYR A 52 -2.37 2.60 -1.50
CA TYR A 52 -1.34 1.94 -2.30
C TYR A 52 0.04 2.55 -2.07
N PHE A 53 1.03 1.70 -1.78
CA PHE A 53 2.44 2.04 -1.80
C PHE A 53 3.12 1.32 -2.95
N GLY A 54 3.57 2.07 -3.94
CA GLY A 54 4.27 1.55 -5.10
C GLY A 54 5.06 2.63 -5.83
N PRO A 55 5.75 2.26 -6.91
CA PRO A 55 6.52 3.21 -7.69
C PRO A 55 5.59 4.25 -8.31
N ARG A 56 6.12 5.46 -8.52
CA ARG A 56 5.47 6.55 -9.25
C ARG A 56 6.40 6.98 -10.38
N GLU A 57 5.85 7.66 -11.38
CA GLU A 57 6.65 8.31 -12.43
C GLU A 57 7.82 9.08 -11.78
N ASP A 58 9.03 8.76 -12.20
CA ASP A 58 10.31 9.31 -11.71
C ASP A 58 10.69 9.05 -10.24
N PHE A 59 9.87 8.29 -9.48
CA PHE A 59 10.12 7.96 -8.08
C PHE A 59 9.92 6.47 -7.80
N MET A 60 11.02 5.75 -7.54
CA MET A 60 10.93 4.37 -7.07
C MET A 60 10.15 4.28 -5.76
N ALA A 61 9.36 3.22 -5.60
CA ALA A 61 8.80 2.84 -4.32
C ALA A 61 9.98 2.51 -3.40
N THR A 62 10.02 3.10 -2.21
CA THR A 62 11.07 2.77 -1.26
C THR A 62 10.49 2.41 0.09
N ASN A 63 11.10 1.42 0.74
CA ASN A 63 10.81 1.10 2.14
C ASN A 63 10.90 2.35 3.04
N SER A 64 11.83 3.29 2.74
CA SER A 64 11.94 4.54 3.48
C SER A 64 10.71 5.47 3.37
N GLN A 65 10.03 5.52 2.23
CA GLN A 65 8.79 6.28 2.07
C GLN A 65 7.66 5.66 2.89
N PHE A 66 7.54 4.33 2.86
CA PHE A 66 6.58 3.60 3.70
C PHE A 66 6.81 3.89 5.18
N HIS A 67 8.05 3.74 5.67
CA HIS A 67 8.39 4.04 7.06
C HIS A 67 8.15 5.50 7.45
N THR A 68 8.43 6.43 6.54
CA THR A 68 8.14 7.86 6.76
C THR A 68 6.64 8.08 6.96
N CYS A 69 5.80 7.47 6.12
CA CYS A 69 4.35 7.52 6.27
C CYS A 69 3.88 6.95 7.61
N MET A 70 4.35 5.76 7.99
CA MET A 70 4.00 5.12 9.26
C MET A 70 4.44 5.91 10.50
N MET A 71 5.54 6.66 10.38
CA MET A 71 6.08 7.48 11.48
C MET A 71 5.36 8.83 11.61
N LEU A 72 5.00 9.47 10.49
CA LEU A 72 4.59 10.88 10.48
C LEU A 72 3.08 11.10 10.37
N CYS A 73 2.31 10.13 9.87
CA CYS A 73 0.85 10.19 9.83
C CYS A 73 0.23 10.07 11.23
N ASP A 74 -1.00 10.59 11.37
CA ASP A 74 -1.76 10.41 12.61
C ASP A 74 -2.05 8.91 12.82
N PRO A 75 -1.74 8.35 14.01
CA PRO A 75 -2.04 6.96 14.31
C PRO A 75 -3.51 6.57 14.12
N GLN A 76 -4.46 7.48 14.37
CA GLN A 76 -5.89 7.20 14.16
C GLN A 76 -6.24 7.11 12.68
N GLU A 77 -5.60 7.90 11.83
CA GLU A 77 -5.80 7.83 10.39
C GLU A 77 -5.23 6.51 9.84
N LEU A 78 -4.02 6.12 10.27
CA LEU A 78 -3.44 4.82 9.90
C LEU A 78 -4.29 3.64 10.38
N ALA A 79 -4.80 3.71 11.61
CA ALA A 79 -5.69 2.70 12.17
C ALA A 79 -7.04 2.60 11.44
N SER A 80 -7.45 3.65 10.72
CA SER A 80 -8.71 3.67 9.96
C SER A 80 -8.61 3.01 8.58
N VAL A 81 -7.39 2.74 8.08
CA VAL A 81 -7.16 2.11 6.77
C VAL A 81 -7.65 0.67 6.81
N ARG A 82 -8.57 0.32 5.91
CA ARG A 82 -9.14 -1.04 5.81
C ARG A 82 -8.50 -1.90 4.74
N ARG A 83 -8.00 -1.30 3.66
CA ARG A 83 -7.32 -2.00 2.57
C ARG A 83 -5.99 -1.35 2.26
N LEU A 84 -4.95 -2.16 2.21
CA LEU A 84 -3.58 -1.73 1.92
C LEU A 84 -3.04 -2.55 0.77
N ALA A 85 -2.56 -1.88 -0.27
CA ALA A 85 -1.82 -2.49 -1.37
C ALA A 85 -0.34 -2.09 -1.29
N ILE A 86 0.55 -3.07 -1.40
CA ILE A 86 2.00 -2.89 -1.31
C ILE A 86 2.63 -3.52 -2.54
N ASN A 87 3.35 -2.71 -3.31
CA ASN A 87 4.12 -3.19 -4.45
C ASN A 87 5.41 -3.88 -4.02
N ASP A 88 5.79 -4.95 -4.71
CA ASP A 88 6.98 -5.74 -4.42
C ASP A 88 8.25 -4.89 -4.50
N ALA A 89 8.29 -3.84 -5.33
CA ALA A 89 9.42 -2.91 -5.46
C ALA A 89 9.87 -2.31 -4.11
N LEU A 90 8.98 -2.21 -3.12
CA LEU A 90 9.36 -1.76 -1.77
C LEU A 90 10.41 -2.66 -1.11
N PHE A 91 10.51 -3.92 -1.53
CA PHE A 91 11.42 -4.91 -0.97
C PHE A 91 12.74 -5.03 -1.75
N TRP A 92 12.92 -4.26 -2.82
CA TRP A 92 14.09 -4.28 -3.68
C TRP A 92 15.11 -3.18 -3.31
N ILE A 93 16.36 -3.35 -3.74
CA ILE A 93 17.38 -2.30 -3.65
C ILE A 93 17.80 -1.95 -5.09
N GLY A 94 17.38 -0.77 -5.56
CA GLY A 94 17.54 -0.40 -6.97
C GLY A 94 16.76 -1.36 -7.86
N SER A 95 17.35 -1.79 -8.98
CA SER A 95 16.79 -2.81 -9.89
C SER A 95 17.22 -4.24 -9.55
N THR A 96 17.78 -4.48 -8.35
CA THR A 96 18.29 -5.81 -8.01
C THR A 96 17.52 -6.41 -6.85
N TYR A 97 16.93 -7.57 -7.09
CA TYR A 97 16.34 -8.37 -6.04
C TYR A 97 17.44 -9.04 -5.19
N ASN A 98 17.37 -8.87 -3.86
CA ASN A 98 18.16 -9.63 -2.90
C ASN A 98 17.25 -10.32 -1.88
N SER A 99 17.31 -11.65 -1.77
CA SER A 99 16.38 -12.43 -0.93
C SER A 99 16.47 -12.15 0.55
N MET A 100 17.68 -11.92 1.07
CA MET A 100 17.86 -11.63 2.48
C MET A 100 17.31 -10.25 2.83
N THR A 101 17.63 -9.24 2.00
CA THR A 101 17.11 -7.89 2.17
C THR A 101 15.60 -7.84 2.01
N ALA A 102 15.06 -8.45 0.95
CA ALA A 102 13.62 -8.46 0.69
C ALA A 102 12.86 -9.09 1.86
N ALA A 103 13.34 -10.21 2.40
CA ALA A 103 12.76 -10.83 3.59
C ALA A 103 12.81 -9.91 4.82
N SER A 104 13.92 -9.20 5.04
CA SER A 104 14.04 -8.22 6.13
C SER A 104 13.04 -7.06 5.97
N PHE A 105 12.93 -6.48 4.78
CA PHE A 105 11.99 -5.39 4.52
C PHE A 105 10.53 -5.85 4.62
N THR A 106 10.18 -7.05 4.16
CA THR A 106 8.83 -7.59 4.36
C THR A 106 8.49 -7.74 5.84
N LEU A 107 9.42 -8.20 6.67
CA LEU A 107 9.21 -8.27 8.12
C LEU A 107 9.04 -6.90 8.76
N GLU A 108 9.83 -5.91 8.35
CA GLU A 108 9.73 -4.53 8.86
C GLU A 108 8.40 -3.87 8.47
N VAL A 109 8.00 -4.02 7.21
CA VAL A 109 6.71 -3.52 6.70
C VAL A 109 5.55 -4.17 7.46
N LEU A 110 5.52 -5.50 7.56
CA LEU A 110 4.44 -6.20 8.25
C LEU A 110 4.41 -5.89 9.76
N ARG A 111 5.55 -5.60 10.38
CA ARG A 111 5.59 -5.13 11.77
C ARG A 111 4.89 -3.78 11.93
N GLU A 112 5.16 -2.81 11.05
CA GLU A 112 4.46 -1.53 11.11
C GLU A 112 2.97 -1.70 10.80
N VAL A 113 2.60 -2.54 9.82
CA VAL A 113 1.19 -2.85 9.53
C VAL A 113 0.50 -3.41 10.78
N ALA A 114 1.07 -4.43 11.41
CA ALA A 114 0.50 -5.06 12.60
C ALA A 114 0.33 -4.12 13.80
N THR A 115 1.19 -3.09 13.90
CA THR A 115 1.22 -2.18 15.06
C THR A 115 0.50 -0.85 14.82
N ARG A 116 0.38 -0.41 13.56
CA ARG A 116 -0.17 0.91 13.19
C ARG A 116 -1.53 0.84 12.52
N MET A 117 -1.82 -0.23 11.78
CA MET A 117 -3.00 -0.36 10.92
C MET A 117 -3.97 -1.39 11.52
N THR A 118 -4.44 -1.10 12.73
CA THR A 118 -5.25 -2.05 13.50
C THR A 118 -6.65 -2.30 12.93
N GLY A 119 -7.13 -1.45 12.01
CA GLY A 119 -8.39 -1.62 11.29
C GLY A 119 -8.25 -2.29 9.93
N LEU A 120 -7.07 -2.84 9.60
CA LEU A 120 -6.83 -3.45 8.31
C LEU A 120 -7.65 -4.74 8.15
N GLU A 121 -8.48 -4.77 7.12
CA GLU A 121 -9.35 -5.90 6.75
C GLU A 121 -8.77 -6.72 5.59
N GLU A 122 -7.89 -6.12 4.77
CA GLU A 122 -7.32 -6.76 3.58
C GLU A 122 -5.92 -6.22 3.26
N LEU A 123 -5.01 -7.14 2.92
CA LEU A 123 -3.66 -6.81 2.46
C LEU A 123 -3.39 -7.34 1.05
N ILE A 124 -3.05 -6.45 0.15
CA ILE A 124 -2.84 -6.74 -1.26
C ILE A 124 -1.36 -6.58 -1.58
N PHE A 125 -0.78 -7.59 -2.20
CA PHE A 125 0.59 -7.54 -2.68
C PHE A 125 0.57 -7.42 -4.19
N VAL A 126 1.27 -6.43 -4.73
CA VAL A 126 1.31 -6.15 -6.16
C VAL A 126 2.70 -6.51 -6.67
N PRO A 127 2.84 -7.48 -7.59
CA PRO A 127 4.14 -7.78 -8.21
C PRO A 127 4.75 -6.51 -8.82
N TRP A 128 6.07 -6.43 -8.82
CA TRP A 128 6.75 -5.39 -9.59
C TRP A 128 6.92 -5.88 -11.02
N GLU A 129 6.17 -5.27 -11.92
CA GLU A 129 6.37 -5.41 -13.37
C GLU A 129 7.47 -4.41 -13.73
N GLU A 130 8.69 -4.88 -14.00
CA GLU A 130 9.71 -4.01 -14.61
C GLU A 130 9.16 -3.58 -15.98
N GLU A 131 9.18 -2.28 -16.27
CA GLU A 131 8.92 -1.77 -17.64
C GLU A 131 10.12 -2.15 -18.54
N GLU A 132 10.41 -3.44 -18.68
CA GLU A 132 11.38 -3.94 -19.64
C GLU A 132 10.64 -4.36 -20.92
N GLU A 133 11.13 -3.79 -22.02
CA GLU A 133 10.63 -3.88 -23.39
C GLU A 133 10.32 -5.33 -23.77
N GLU A 134 9.06 -5.62 -24.12
CA GLU A 134 8.59 -6.71 -25.00
C GLU A 134 9.58 -7.88 -25.26
N GLU A 135 10.12 -8.50 -24.23
CA GLU A 135 10.65 -9.85 -24.31
C GLU A 135 9.58 -10.71 -23.68
N GLU A 136 8.96 -11.58 -24.48
CA GLU A 136 7.97 -12.55 -24.02
C GLU A 136 8.60 -13.40 -22.91
N GLU A 137 8.52 -12.95 -21.66
CA GLU A 137 9.01 -13.71 -20.52
C GLU A 137 8.11 -14.94 -20.37
N ASP A 138 8.71 -16.12 -20.52
CA ASP A 138 8.04 -17.41 -20.39
C ASP A 138 7.21 -17.44 -19.09
N GLY A 139 5.93 -17.81 -19.15
CA GLY A 139 5.03 -17.85 -17.98
C GLY A 139 5.53 -18.70 -16.81
N ASP A 140 6.49 -19.59 -17.04
CA ASP A 140 7.21 -20.34 -16.00
C ASP A 140 8.02 -19.44 -15.04
N GLN A 141 8.49 -18.28 -15.50
CA GLN A 141 9.30 -17.33 -14.73
C GLN A 141 8.44 -16.43 -13.84
N GLU A 142 7.29 -15.98 -14.34
CA GLU A 142 6.29 -15.21 -13.58
C GLU A 142 5.69 -16.07 -12.44
N ASP A 143 5.30 -17.31 -12.74
CA ASP A 143 4.82 -18.28 -11.74
C ASP A 143 5.89 -18.56 -10.66
N ALA A 144 7.16 -18.63 -11.06
CA ALA A 144 8.27 -18.81 -10.12
C ALA A 144 8.49 -17.57 -9.23
N MET A 145 8.38 -16.37 -9.79
CA MET A 145 8.47 -15.11 -9.04
C MET A 145 7.32 -14.94 -8.05
N GLN A 146 6.08 -15.17 -8.50
CA GLN A 146 4.90 -15.11 -7.64
C GLN A 146 4.97 -16.17 -6.53
N GLY A 147 5.38 -17.40 -6.87
CA GLY A 147 5.56 -18.47 -5.88
C GLY A 147 6.63 -18.16 -4.84
N ARG A 148 7.70 -17.46 -5.22
CA ARG A 148 8.73 -16.98 -4.31
C ARG A 148 8.21 -15.87 -3.40
N MET A 149 7.55 -14.86 -3.97
CA MET A 149 6.94 -13.75 -3.24
C MET A 149 5.95 -14.26 -2.20
N ALA A 150 5.06 -15.17 -2.60
CA ALA A 150 4.09 -15.81 -1.71
C ALA A 150 4.76 -16.51 -0.52
N ARG A 151 5.85 -17.27 -0.75
CA ARG A 151 6.60 -17.95 0.33
C ARG A 151 7.23 -16.95 1.31
N GLN A 152 7.81 -15.87 0.79
CA GLN A 152 8.42 -14.81 1.60
C GLN A 152 7.37 -14.13 2.48
N ILE A 153 6.25 -13.71 1.88
CA ILE A 153 5.13 -13.09 2.59
C ILE A 153 4.58 -14.03 3.65
N GLN A 154 4.30 -15.28 3.29
CA GLN A 154 3.76 -16.28 4.21
C GLN A 154 4.68 -16.51 5.42
N THR A 155 6.00 -16.59 5.19
CA THR A 155 6.98 -16.75 6.26
C THR A 155 7.02 -15.53 7.18
N ALA A 156 6.95 -14.33 6.61
CA ALA A 156 6.95 -13.09 7.35
C ALA A 156 5.66 -12.94 8.18
N MET A 157 4.49 -13.23 7.59
CA MET A 157 3.19 -13.26 8.27
C MET A 157 3.22 -14.17 9.50
N GLN A 158 3.68 -15.42 9.33
CA GLN A 158 3.81 -16.37 10.44
C GLN A 158 4.74 -15.85 11.56
N SER A 159 5.85 -15.21 11.17
CA SER A 159 6.80 -14.64 12.12
C SER A 159 6.20 -13.49 12.93
N ILE A 160 5.48 -12.58 12.26
CA ILE A 160 4.83 -11.45 12.93
C ILE A 160 3.69 -11.91 13.83
N SER A 161 2.86 -12.87 13.42
CA SER A 161 1.81 -13.43 14.28
C SER A 161 2.36 -14.11 15.54
N GLN A 162 3.56 -14.70 15.48
CA GLN A 162 4.24 -15.23 16.67
C GLN A 162 4.75 -14.13 17.60
N LEU A 163 5.26 -13.03 17.03
CA LEU A 163 5.77 -11.88 17.78
C LEU A 163 4.66 -11.03 18.40
N TYR A 164 3.50 -10.96 17.73
CA TYR A 164 2.32 -10.19 18.14
C TYR A 164 1.09 -11.11 18.21
N PRO A 165 0.92 -11.90 19.29
CA PRO A 165 -0.16 -12.88 19.37
C PRO A 165 -1.58 -12.29 19.37
N SER A 166 -1.72 -11.00 19.67
CA SER A 166 -2.99 -10.27 19.61
C SER A 166 -3.33 -9.76 18.22
N TRP A 167 -2.39 -9.84 17.27
CA TRP A 167 -2.63 -9.44 15.90
C TRP A 167 -3.18 -10.61 15.09
N GLU A 168 -4.40 -10.44 14.60
CA GLU A 168 -5.01 -11.34 13.64
C GLU A 168 -4.64 -10.85 12.23
N PRO A 169 -3.78 -11.57 11.49
CA PRO A 169 -3.37 -11.13 10.17
C PRO A 169 -4.59 -11.11 9.24
N PRO A 170 -4.83 -10.02 8.49
CA PRO A 170 -5.93 -9.96 7.54
C PRO A 170 -5.68 -10.97 6.40
N PRO A 171 -6.74 -11.39 5.69
CA PRO A 171 -6.60 -12.07 4.42
C PRO A 171 -5.66 -11.28 3.49
N TRP A 172 -4.79 -12.01 2.79
CA TRP A 172 -3.88 -11.42 1.83
C TRP A 172 -3.88 -12.18 0.52
N HIS A 173 -3.58 -11.46 -0.56
CA HIS A 173 -3.49 -12.03 -1.91
C HIS A 173 -2.46 -11.26 -2.74
N ILE A 174 -1.97 -11.90 -3.81
CA ILE A 174 -1.11 -11.27 -4.80
C ILE A 174 -1.95 -10.99 -6.04
N VAL A 175 -2.03 -9.73 -6.46
CA VAL A 175 -2.85 -9.27 -7.59
C VAL A 175 -2.05 -8.29 -8.46
N PRO A 176 -2.04 -8.45 -9.79
CA PRO A 176 -1.39 -7.50 -10.71
C PRO A 176 -1.92 -6.08 -10.56
N LEU A 177 -1.12 -5.07 -10.88
CA LEU A 177 -1.53 -3.67 -10.72
C LEU A 177 -2.76 -3.34 -11.57
N SER A 178 -2.85 -3.92 -12.76
CA SER A 178 -3.98 -3.76 -13.70
C SER A 178 -5.32 -4.28 -13.18
N GLU A 179 -5.29 -5.20 -12.22
CA GLU A 179 -6.48 -5.81 -11.62
C GLU A 179 -6.94 -5.10 -10.35
N LEU A 180 -6.13 -4.19 -9.80
CA LEU A 180 -6.61 -3.32 -8.72
C LEU A 180 -7.77 -2.47 -9.26
N PRO A 181 -8.89 -2.36 -8.51
CA PRO A 181 -9.99 -1.52 -8.93
C PRO A 181 -9.46 -0.11 -9.21
N SER A 182 -9.70 0.36 -10.43
CA SER A 182 -9.31 1.70 -10.88
C SER A 182 -9.59 2.69 -9.77
N MET A 183 -8.59 3.49 -9.42
CA MET A 183 -8.64 4.56 -8.40
C MET A 183 -9.65 5.68 -8.73
N ALA A 184 -10.61 5.44 -9.62
CA ALA A 184 -11.72 6.31 -9.99
C ALA A 184 -12.99 5.86 -9.26
N GLY A 185 -13.24 6.48 -8.11
CA GLY A 185 -14.59 6.62 -7.53
C GLY A 185 -15.32 7.84 -8.10
#